data_AF-A0A523TBP2-F1
#
_entry.id   AF-A0A523TBP2-F1
#
_cell.length_a   1.000
_cell.length_b   1.000
_cell.length_c   1.000
_cell.angle_alpha   90.00
_cell.angle_beta   90.00
_cell.angle_gamma   90.00
#
_symmetry.space_group_name_H-M   'P 1'
#
loop_
_entity.id
_entity.type
_entity.pdbx_description
1 polymer ?
#
loop_
_entity_poly.entity_id
_entity_poly.type
_entity_poly.pdbx_seq_one_letter_code
_entity_poly.pdbx_strand_id
1 'polypeptide(L)'
;MISIPQVPENIARKKVIVYKSRVDAATLKQKAEEMKNELFVKRFSKPKPEDIQVVSVDKHYEPYVLVDAKYRIEYYTKKVYTIEVAEKAKEVKILGESFKPQMIAIPDTEPEQFRKVVRLEGQEWSFYEEKAYFILDKTGHEILPDQVPIAPSEDNPKKILKEFGNKAEKVTISNREILLMAKTKLIKRPPDMDTIDKELFHVTEHAMIYNPVYKITFRNTKNNEEKTVSIDGVTAEIIK
;
A
#
# COMPACT_ATOMS: atom_id res chain seq x y z
N MET A 1 6.54 -10.40 -18.84
CA MET A 1 6.57 -9.88 -17.46
C MET A 1 7.78 -8.97 -17.34
N ILE A 2 7.59 -7.70 -17.00
CA ILE A 2 8.71 -6.77 -16.79
C ILE A 2 9.39 -7.17 -15.48
N SER A 3 10.66 -7.59 -15.53
CA SER A 3 11.41 -7.92 -14.31
C SER A 3 11.71 -6.63 -13.55
N ILE A 4 11.25 -6.55 -12.30
CA ILE A 4 11.55 -5.42 -11.42
C ILE A 4 13.06 -5.39 -11.16
N PRO A 5 13.75 -4.25 -11.39
CA PRO A 5 15.18 -4.18 -11.18
C PRO A 5 15.50 -4.42 -9.70
N GLN A 6 16.65 -5.05 -9.45
CA GLN A 6 17.18 -5.18 -8.09
C GLN A 6 17.73 -3.81 -7.67
N VAL A 7 17.29 -3.34 -6.51
CA VAL A 7 17.65 -2.02 -5.96
C VAL A 7 18.07 -2.18 -4.50
N PRO A 8 18.93 -1.32 -3.95
CA PRO A 8 19.21 -1.29 -2.52
C PRO A 8 17.92 -1.09 -1.71
N GLU A 9 17.79 -1.82 -0.59
CA GLU A 9 16.57 -1.87 0.20
C GLU A 9 16.85 -1.51 1.65
N ASN A 10 15.98 -0.67 2.22
CA ASN A 10 15.93 -0.43 3.67
C ASN A 10 14.51 -0.70 4.15
N ILE A 11 14.31 -1.83 4.83
CA ILE A 11 12.98 -2.30 5.22
C ILE A 11 12.82 -2.16 6.74
N ALA A 12 11.85 -1.34 7.17
CA ALA A 12 11.50 -1.23 8.57
C ALA A 12 11.13 -2.59 9.17
N ARG A 13 11.51 -2.79 10.43
CA ARG A 13 11.15 -4.00 11.17
C ARG A 13 9.63 -4.06 11.31
N LYS A 14 9.06 -5.24 11.02
CA LYS A 14 7.63 -5.51 11.17
C LYS A 14 7.16 -5.26 12.61
N LYS A 15 6.21 -4.34 12.77
CA LYS A 15 5.52 -4.07 14.03
C LYS A 15 4.29 -4.97 14.15
N VAL A 16 3.92 -5.31 15.38
CA VAL A 16 2.68 -6.05 15.67
C VAL A 16 1.86 -5.21 16.62
N ILE A 17 0.65 -4.88 16.20
CA ILE A 17 -0.34 -4.09 16.92
C ILE A 17 -1.55 -5.00 17.13
N VAL A 18 -2.10 -5.02 18.34
CA VAL A 18 -3.34 -5.73 18.64
C VAL A 18 -4.28 -4.71 19.23
N TYR A 19 -5.50 -4.59 18.71
CA TYR A 19 -6.47 -3.63 19.21
C TYR A 19 -7.23 -4.13 20.43
N LYS A 20 -7.47 -3.22 21.38
CA LYS A 20 -8.37 -3.43 22.51
C LYS A 20 -9.81 -3.54 21.99
N SER A 21 -10.53 -4.56 22.47
CA SER A 21 -11.98 -4.62 22.23
C SER A 21 -12.67 -3.47 22.95
N ARG A 22 -13.59 -2.80 22.27
CA ARG A 22 -14.48 -1.80 22.85
C ARG A 22 -15.89 -2.35 23.09
N VAL A 23 -16.19 -3.53 22.56
CA VAL A 23 -17.49 -4.17 22.70
C VAL A 23 -17.51 -5.04 23.94
N ASP A 24 -18.44 -4.75 24.85
CA ASP A 24 -18.66 -5.51 26.07
C ASP A 24 -19.69 -6.65 25.90
N ALA A 25 -19.84 -7.48 26.93
CA ALA A 25 -20.74 -8.62 26.90
C ALA A 25 -22.22 -8.21 26.78
N ALA A 26 -22.62 -7.07 27.34
CA ALA A 26 -23.99 -6.58 27.27
C ALA A 26 -24.36 -6.19 25.83
N THR A 27 -23.46 -5.47 25.15
CA THR A 27 -23.59 -5.06 23.76
C THR A 27 -23.63 -6.28 22.83
N LEU A 28 -22.74 -7.27 23.03
CA LEU A 28 -22.78 -8.52 22.26
C LEU A 28 -24.08 -9.29 22.45
N LYS A 29 -24.59 -9.36 23.69
CA LYS A 29 -25.87 -10.03 23.98
C LYS A 29 -27.02 -9.34 23.26
N GLN A 30 -27.08 -8.01 23.31
CA GLN A 30 -28.10 -7.24 22.60
C GLN A 30 -28.04 -7.49 21.10
N LYS A 31 -26.84 -7.39 20.50
CA LYS A 31 -26.64 -7.65 19.07
C LYS A 31 -27.03 -9.08 18.68
N ALA A 32 -26.67 -10.07 19.51
CA ALA A 32 -27.06 -11.45 19.26
C ALA A 32 -28.59 -11.63 19.22
N GLU A 33 -29.33 -11.01 20.15
CA GLU A 33 -30.80 -11.06 20.15
C GLU A 33 -31.42 -10.35 18.94
N GLU A 34 -30.87 -9.20 18.52
CA GLU A 34 -31.28 -8.51 17.28
C GLU A 34 -31.15 -9.46 16.07
N MET A 35 -30.01 -10.15 15.97
CA MET A 35 -29.68 -11.00 14.82
C MET A 35 -30.52 -12.28 14.73
N LYS A 36 -30.98 -12.84 15.87
CA LYS A 36 -31.93 -13.97 15.86
C LYS A 36 -33.17 -13.65 15.03
N ASN A 37 -33.62 -12.39 15.04
CA ASN A 37 -34.83 -11.98 14.32
C ASN A 37 -34.65 -11.89 12.80
N GLU A 38 -33.41 -11.88 12.30
CA GLU A 38 -33.07 -11.63 10.90
C GLU A 38 -32.44 -12.85 10.22
N LEU A 39 -31.54 -13.56 10.90
CA LEU A 39 -30.65 -14.57 10.28
C LEU A 39 -31.38 -15.75 9.64
N PHE A 40 -32.47 -16.21 10.22
CA PHE A 40 -33.17 -17.43 9.79
C PHE A 40 -34.50 -17.17 9.07
N VAL A 41 -34.77 -15.90 8.73
CA VAL A 41 -35.97 -15.54 7.97
C VAL A 41 -35.84 -16.08 6.54
N LYS A 42 -36.75 -16.96 6.13
CA LYS A 42 -36.91 -17.42 4.74
C LYS A 42 -38.21 -16.82 4.17
N ARG A 43 -38.32 -16.75 2.84
CA ARG A 43 -39.54 -16.25 2.17
C ARG A 43 -40.76 -17.03 2.69
N PHE A 44 -41.64 -16.37 3.46
CA PHE A 44 -42.83 -16.91 4.14
C PHE A 44 -42.64 -17.69 5.45
N SER A 45 -41.43 -17.80 6.01
CA SER A 45 -41.21 -18.47 7.31
C SER A 45 -40.19 -17.73 8.15
N LYS A 46 -40.65 -17.16 9.28
CA LYS A 46 -39.81 -16.56 10.31
C LYS A 46 -39.86 -17.47 11.55
N PRO A 47 -38.73 -18.09 11.95
CA PRO A 47 -38.67 -18.85 13.19
C PRO A 47 -38.95 -17.95 14.39
N LYS A 48 -39.44 -18.53 15.49
CA LYS A 48 -39.56 -17.77 16.74
C LYS A 48 -38.15 -17.54 17.29
N PRO A 49 -37.85 -16.37 17.89
CA PRO A 49 -36.54 -16.13 18.50
C PRO A 49 -36.16 -17.19 19.56
N GLU A 50 -37.16 -17.76 20.24
CA GLU A 50 -37.02 -18.87 21.20
C GLU A 50 -36.48 -20.16 20.56
N ASP A 51 -36.73 -20.36 19.26
CA ASP A 51 -36.22 -21.50 18.49
C ASP A 51 -34.76 -21.30 18.06
N ILE A 52 -34.17 -20.12 18.29
CA ILE A 52 -32.81 -19.77 17.88
C ILE A 52 -31.95 -19.59 19.12
N GLN A 53 -31.00 -20.50 19.31
CA GLN A 53 -30.08 -20.47 20.43
C GLN A 53 -28.70 -19.98 20.00
N VAL A 54 -28.04 -19.19 20.86
CA VAL A 54 -26.63 -18.89 20.71
C VAL A 54 -25.84 -20.09 21.23
N VAL A 55 -25.08 -20.74 20.35
CA VAL A 55 -24.27 -21.92 20.66
C VAL A 55 -22.90 -21.52 21.18
N SER A 56 -22.28 -20.51 20.56
CA SER A 56 -20.99 -19.99 21.01
C SER A 56 -20.83 -18.51 20.71
N VAL A 57 -19.96 -17.87 21.49
CA VAL A 57 -19.48 -16.50 21.29
C VAL A 57 -17.97 -16.55 21.43
N ASP A 58 -17.27 -16.56 20.30
CA ASP A 58 -15.81 -16.75 20.25
C ASP A 58 -15.11 -15.48 19.78
N LYS A 59 -14.28 -14.91 20.65
CA LYS A 59 -13.39 -13.81 20.28
C LYS A 59 -12.19 -14.33 19.47
N HIS A 60 -12.00 -13.73 18.30
CA HIS A 60 -10.91 -13.95 17.37
C HIS A 60 -10.15 -12.64 17.15
N TYR A 61 -8.99 -12.74 16.52
CA TYR A 61 -8.27 -11.59 16.01
C TYR A 61 -8.01 -11.76 14.51
N GLU A 62 -8.48 -10.81 13.72
CA GLU A 62 -8.28 -10.77 12.27
C GLU A 62 -7.19 -9.76 11.90
N PRO A 63 -6.20 -10.15 11.07
CA PRO A 63 -5.09 -9.28 10.73
C PRO A 63 -5.36 -8.36 9.53
N TYR A 64 -4.81 -7.15 9.61
CA TYR A 64 -4.54 -6.25 8.50
C TYR A 64 -3.04 -6.02 8.37
N VAL A 65 -2.56 -5.80 7.15
CA VAL A 65 -1.16 -5.41 6.89
C VAL A 65 -1.13 -3.97 6.42
N LEU A 66 -0.45 -3.10 7.14
CA LEU A 66 -0.19 -1.72 6.72
C LEU A 66 1.24 -1.62 6.20
N VAL A 67 1.40 -1.02 5.02
CA VAL A 67 2.68 -0.71 4.41
C VAL A 67 2.71 0.76 4.01
N ASP A 68 3.75 1.46 4.48
CA ASP A 68 4.18 2.75 3.96
C ASP A 68 5.59 2.59 3.38
N ALA A 69 5.76 2.98 2.13
CA ALA A 69 7.00 2.81 1.39
C ALA A 69 7.23 3.97 0.43
N LYS A 70 8.52 4.20 0.13
CA LYS A 70 8.97 5.17 -0.85
C LYS A 70 10.11 4.61 -1.69
N TYR A 71 10.17 5.06 -2.93
CA TYR A 71 11.29 4.82 -3.84
C TYR A 71 11.88 6.16 -4.23
N ARG A 72 13.20 6.29 -4.15
CA ARG A 72 13.92 7.49 -4.59
C ARG A 72 15.13 7.09 -5.41
N ILE A 73 15.28 7.75 -6.55
CA ILE A 73 16.43 7.61 -7.43
C ILE A 73 16.97 9.00 -7.77
N GLU A 74 18.26 9.19 -7.58
CA GLU A 74 19.07 10.35 -7.97
C GLU A 74 19.92 9.91 -9.15
N TYR A 75 19.90 10.67 -10.24
CA TYR A 75 20.51 10.26 -11.50
C TYR A 75 20.96 11.45 -12.35
N TYR A 76 21.88 11.19 -13.27
CA TYR A 76 22.29 12.12 -14.30
C TYR A 76 21.59 11.81 -15.63
N THR A 77 21.20 12.84 -16.37
CA THR A 77 20.77 12.74 -17.78
C THR A 77 21.82 13.42 -18.66
N LYS A 78 22.06 12.87 -19.84
CA LYS A 78 22.90 13.55 -20.85
C LYS A 78 22.09 14.63 -21.54
N LYS A 79 22.65 15.84 -21.60
CA LYS A 79 22.05 16.97 -22.31
C LYS A 79 23.05 17.56 -23.28
N VAL A 80 22.56 17.93 -24.46
CA VAL A 80 23.32 18.75 -25.40
C VAL A 80 22.74 20.15 -25.37
N TYR A 81 23.55 21.11 -24.91
CA TYR A 81 23.21 22.53 -24.95
C TYR A 81 23.68 23.12 -26.27
N THR A 82 22.78 23.80 -26.96
CA THR A 82 23.07 24.51 -28.21
C THR A 82 23.12 25.99 -27.91
N ILE A 83 24.31 26.58 -28.00
CA ILE A 83 24.54 28.00 -27.74
C ILE A 83 24.71 28.70 -29.08
N GLU A 84 23.82 29.63 -29.38
CA GLU A 84 23.92 30.48 -30.56
C GLU A 84 25.02 31.53 -30.38
N VAL A 85 25.79 31.77 -31.43
CA VAL A 85 26.93 32.70 -31.41
C VAL A 85 26.88 33.63 -32.61
N ALA A 86 27.58 34.76 -32.52
CA ALA A 86 27.62 35.76 -33.57
C ALA A 86 28.08 35.17 -34.91
N GLU A 87 27.47 35.59 -36.03
CA GLU A 87 27.78 35.08 -37.38
C GLU A 87 29.27 35.19 -37.75
N LYS A 88 29.95 36.24 -37.26
CA LYS A 88 31.37 36.47 -37.54
C LYS A 88 32.31 35.62 -36.68
N ALA A 89 31.80 34.92 -35.66
CA ALA A 89 32.60 34.04 -34.83
C ALA A 89 33.17 32.88 -35.65
N LYS A 90 34.49 32.70 -35.56
CA LYS A 90 35.23 31.58 -36.18
C LYS A 90 35.66 30.54 -35.15
N GLU A 91 35.80 30.97 -33.90
CA GLU A 91 36.17 30.17 -32.75
C GLU A 91 35.50 30.77 -31.52
N VAL A 92 35.06 29.91 -30.61
CA VAL A 92 34.42 30.31 -29.35
C VAL A 92 35.17 29.60 -28.23
N LYS A 93 35.58 30.34 -27.20
CA LYS A 93 36.24 29.77 -26.02
C LYS A 93 35.28 29.70 -24.85
N ILE A 94 35.08 28.50 -24.30
CA ILE A 94 34.20 28.25 -23.15
C ILE A 94 35.02 27.51 -22.11
N LEU A 95 35.16 28.09 -20.92
CA LEU A 95 36.02 27.56 -19.84
C LEU A 95 37.47 27.27 -20.28
N GLY A 96 37.97 28.01 -21.26
CA GLY A 96 39.33 27.84 -21.81
C GLY A 96 39.44 26.84 -22.96
N GLU A 97 38.42 26.03 -23.22
CA GLU A 97 38.38 25.11 -24.35
C GLU A 97 37.86 25.79 -25.61
N SER A 98 38.46 25.47 -26.76
CA SER A 98 38.16 26.05 -28.05
C SER A 98 37.15 25.20 -28.83
N PHE A 99 36.04 25.83 -29.24
CA PHE A 99 35.00 25.21 -30.06
C PHE A 99 34.88 25.93 -31.40
N LYS A 100 34.72 25.14 -32.47
CA LYS A 100 34.41 25.68 -33.81
C LYS A 100 32.89 25.74 -33.98
N PRO A 101 32.30 26.92 -34.23
CA PRO A 101 30.86 27.02 -34.48
C PRO A 101 30.43 26.23 -35.71
N GLN A 102 29.31 25.53 -35.61
CA GLN A 102 28.65 24.80 -36.68
C GLN A 102 27.47 25.62 -37.20
N MET A 103 27.22 25.57 -38.51
CA MET A 103 26.01 26.16 -39.08
C MET A 103 24.86 25.16 -38.98
N ILE A 104 23.74 25.58 -38.41
CA ILE A 104 22.50 24.81 -38.37
C ILE A 104 21.37 25.62 -38.99
N ALA A 105 20.47 24.95 -39.71
CA ALA A 105 19.28 25.57 -40.28
C ALA A 105 18.33 26.03 -39.16
N ILE A 106 17.68 27.17 -39.37
CA ILE A 106 16.61 27.68 -38.52
C ILE A 106 15.30 27.06 -39.05
N PRO A 107 14.59 26.24 -38.25
CA PRO A 107 13.31 25.67 -38.66
C PRO A 107 12.33 26.76 -39.09
N ASP A 108 11.47 26.44 -40.06
CA ASP A 108 10.34 27.27 -40.47
C ASP A 108 10.71 28.66 -41.03
N THR A 109 11.84 28.77 -41.74
CA THR A 109 12.26 29.99 -42.44
C THR A 109 12.34 29.79 -43.97
N GLU A 110 11.74 30.70 -44.74
CA GLU A 110 11.87 30.78 -46.21
C GLU A 110 12.30 32.20 -46.65
N PRO A 111 13.46 32.36 -47.33
CA PRO A 111 14.45 31.33 -47.66
C PRO A 111 15.09 30.73 -46.41
N GLU A 112 15.65 29.52 -46.54
CA GLU A 112 16.31 28.80 -45.44
C GLU A 112 17.41 29.67 -44.81
N GLN A 113 17.27 29.99 -43.53
CA GLN A 113 18.24 30.76 -42.77
C GLN A 113 19.09 29.83 -41.90
N PHE A 114 20.34 30.24 -41.65
CA PHE A 114 21.28 29.47 -40.84
C PHE A 114 21.75 30.32 -39.66
N ARG A 115 21.96 29.66 -38.53
CA ARG A 115 22.63 30.25 -37.36
C ARG A 115 23.89 29.47 -37.04
N LYS A 116 24.87 30.18 -36.47
CA LYS A 116 26.08 29.54 -35.94
C LYS A 116 25.86 29.15 -34.49
N VAL A 117 26.16 27.90 -34.17
CA VAL A 117 26.02 27.37 -32.82
C VAL A 117 27.26 26.61 -32.39
N VAL A 118 27.47 26.58 -31.08
CA VAL A 118 28.36 25.62 -30.42
C VAL A 118 27.48 24.65 -29.65
N ARG A 119 27.78 23.35 -29.78
CA ARG A 119 27.11 22.28 -29.01
C ARG A 119 28.02 21.87 -27.88
N LEU A 120 27.50 21.91 -26.66
CA LEU A 120 28.19 21.46 -25.46
C LEU A 120 27.47 20.25 -24.90
N GLU A 121 28.22 19.19 -24.63
CA GLU A 121 27.72 18.07 -23.85
C GLU A 121 27.80 18.41 -22.37
N GLY A 122 26.70 18.19 -21.67
CA GLY A 122 26.61 18.32 -20.24
C GLY A 122 25.79 17.19 -19.63
N GLN A 123 25.81 17.13 -18.31
CA GLN A 123 24.98 16.23 -17.53
C GLN A 123 24.15 17.03 -16.55
N GLU A 124 22.86 16.72 -16.47
CA GLU A 124 21.94 17.30 -15.49
C GLU A 124 21.70 16.29 -14.38
N TRP A 125 21.93 16.68 -13.12
CA TRP A 125 21.54 15.87 -11.97
C TRP A 125 20.06 16.10 -11.67
N SER A 126 19.30 15.03 -11.57
CA SER A 126 17.86 15.01 -11.32
C SER A 126 17.50 13.93 -10.31
N PHE A 127 16.28 13.98 -9.78
CA PHE A 127 15.76 12.91 -8.94
C PHE A 127 14.30 12.62 -9.22
N TYR A 128 13.90 11.37 -9.01
CA TYR A 128 12.52 10.90 -9.00
C TYR A 128 12.22 10.28 -7.63
N GLU A 129 11.07 10.65 -7.05
CA GLU A 129 10.57 10.07 -5.80
C GLU A 129 9.10 9.69 -5.96
N GLU A 130 8.73 8.52 -5.47
CA GLU A 130 7.35 8.02 -5.43
C GLU A 130 7.06 7.42 -4.05
N LYS A 131 5.80 7.52 -3.61
CA LYS A 131 5.35 6.98 -2.31
C LYS A 131 4.12 6.10 -2.48
N ALA A 132 4.03 5.06 -1.66
CA ALA A 132 2.91 4.15 -1.65
C ALA A 132 2.52 3.86 -0.21
N TYR A 133 1.26 4.10 0.09
CA TYR A 133 0.62 3.71 1.33
C TYR A 133 -0.54 2.79 0.97
N PHE A 134 -0.56 1.59 1.54
CA PHE A 134 -1.66 0.65 1.31
C PHE A 134 -1.88 -0.25 2.52
N ILE A 135 -3.12 -0.70 2.66
CA ILE A 135 -3.53 -1.65 3.68
C ILE A 135 -4.08 -2.89 3.00
N LEU A 136 -3.67 -4.07 3.46
CA LEU A 136 -4.21 -5.34 3.00
C LEU A 136 -5.07 -5.98 4.09
N ASP A 137 -6.16 -6.61 3.68
CA ASP A 137 -6.93 -7.50 4.55
C ASP A 137 -6.19 -8.84 4.77
N LYS A 138 -6.80 -9.73 5.56
CA LYS A 138 -6.25 -11.06 5.88
C LYS A 138 -6.01 -11.95 4.67
N THR A 139 -6.70 -11.69 3.55
CA THR A 139 -6.58 -12.44 2.30
C THR A 139 -5.56 -11.83 1.34
N GLY A 140 -5.04 -10.64 1.63
CA GLY A 140 -4.07 -9.92 0.82
C GLY A 140 -4.70 -8.93 -0.17
N HIS A 141 -6.00 -8.65 -0.08
CA HIS A 141 -6.64 -7.64 -0.91
C HIS A 141 -6.45 -6.25 -0.32
N GLU A 142 -6.19 -5.28 -1.19
CA GLU A 142 -6.04 -3.89 -0.78
C GLU A 142 -7.39 -3.29 -0.39
N ILE A 143 -7.44 -2.67 0.79
CA ILE A 143 -8.62 -2.04 1.37
C ILE A 143 -8.36 -0.56 1.64
N LEU A 144 -9.43 0.21 1.76
CA LEU A 144 -9.34 1.62 2.10
C LEU A 144 -9.02 1.81 3.59
N PRO A 145 -8.35 2.92 3.97
CA PRO A 145 -7.96 3.14 5.36
C PRO A 145 -9.13 3.26 6.34
N ASP A 146 -10.28 3.75 5.88
CA ASP A 146 -11.52 3.88 6.65
C ASP A 146 -12.22 2.53 6.92
N GLN A 147 -11.84 1.47 6.21
CA GLN A 147 -12.29 0.11 6.46
C GLN A 147 -11.53 -0.58 7.59
N VAL A 148 -10.45 0.03 8.10
CA VAL A 148 -9.73 -0.45 9.28
C VAL A 148 -10.26 0.26 10.51
N PRO A 149 -10.81 -0.47 11.50
CA PRO A 149 -11.25 0.13 12.74
C PRO A 149 -10.11 0.83 13.48
N ILE A 150 -10.43 1.90 14.20
CA ILE A 150 -9.46 2.66 14.98
C ILE A 150 -9.69 2.40 16.47
N ALA A 151 -8.71 1.78 17.13
CA ALA A 151 -8.74 1.48 18.56
C ALA A 151 -7.36 1.62 19.20
N PRO A 152 -7.30 1.81 20.54
CA PRO A 152 -6.04 1.76 21.28
C PRO A 152 -5.43 0.36 21.18
N SER A 153 -4.11 0.29 21.22
CA SER A 153 -3.40 -0.99 21.25
C SER A 153 -3.41 -1.63 22.63
N GLU A 154 -3.42 -2.96 22.66
CA GLU A 154 -3.10 -3.78 23.83
C GLU A 154 -1.67 -3.51 24.30
N ASP A 155 -1.48 -3.51 25.62
CA ASP A 155 -0.17 -3.19 26.23
C ASP A 155 0.87 -4.29 25.98
N ASN A 156 0.42 -5.54 25.78
CA ASN A 156 1.28 -6.68 25.46
C ASN A 156 0.73 -7.52 24.28
N PRO A 157 0.89 -7.05 23.03
CA PRO A 157 0.35 -7.72 21.84
C PRO A 157 0.78 -9.18 21.70
N LYS A 158 2.05 -9.49 22.01
CA LYS A 158 2.60 -10.84 21.89
C LYS A 158 1.96 -11.82 22.87
N LYS A 159 1.67 -11.38 24.10
CA LYS A 159 0.99 -12.19 25.11
C LYS A 159 -0.43 -12.51 24.65
N ILE A 160 -1.18 -11.50 24.19
CA ILE A 160 -2.54 -11.68 23.67
C ILE A 160 -2.57 -12.66 22.50
N LEU A 161 -1.72 -12.49 21.49
CA LEU A 161 -1.72 -13.40 20.34
C LEU A 161 -1.32 -14.83 20.72
N LYS A 162 -0.44 -15.02 21.71
CA LYS A 162 -0.08 -16.34 22.22
C LYS A 162 -1.24 -17.00 22.96
N GLU A 163 -2.00 -16.25 23.77
CA GLU A 163 -3.18 -16.73 24.49
C GLU A 163 -4.29 -17.16 23.53
N PHE A 164 -4.48 -16.41 22.44
CA PHE A 164 -5.52 -16.70 21.45
C PHE A 164 -5.11 -17.75 20.42
N GLY A 165 -3.81 -18.03 20.24
CA GLY A 165 -3.32 -19.17 19.47
C GLY A 165 -3.91 -19.26 18.06
N ASN A 166 -4.71 -20.30 17.80
CA ASN A 166 -5.40 -20.50 16.51
C ASN A 166 -6.57 -19.53 16.26
N LYS A 167 -7.09 -18.85 17.30
CA LYS A 167 -8.10 -17.78 17.17
C LYS A 167 -7.49 -16.44 16.73
N ALA A 168 -6.17 -16.32 16.69
CA ALA A 168 -5.48 -15.24 16.01
C ALA A 168 -5.17 -15.68 14.57
N GLU A 169 -5.93 -15.15 13.61
CA GLU A 169 -5.79 -15.51 12.20
C GLU A 169 -4.44 -15.03 11.65
N LYS A 170 -3.96 -15.69 10.60
CA LYS A 170 -2.74 -15.29 9.90
C LYS A 170 -3.11 -14.74 8.54
N VAL A 171 -2.34 -13.77 8.09
CA VAL A 171 -2.43 -13.29 6.71
C VAL A 171 -1.99 -14.41 5.77
N THR A 172 -2.74 -14.60 4.69
CA THR A 172 -2.46 -15.64 3.67
C THR A 172 -1.24 -15.29 2.82
N ILE A 173 -1.04 -14.00 2.53
CA ILE A 173 0.06 -13.49 1.73
C ILE A 173 1.37 -13.41 2.51
N SER A 174 2.48 -13.78 1.87
CA SER A 174 3.82 -13.74 2.47
C SER A 174 4.39 -12.33 2.51
N ASN A 175 5.33 -12.08 3.43
CA ASN A 175 6.06 -10.81 3.47
C ASN A 175 6.77 -10.51 2.13
N ARG A 176 7.24 -11.54 1.41
CA ARG A 176 7.92 -11.37 0.12
C ARG A 176 6.96 -10.82 -0.93
N GLU A 177 5.74 -11.33 -0.98
CA GLU A 177 4.71 -10.88 -1.92
C GLU A 177 4.24 -9.46 -1.58
N ILE A 178 4.07 -9.14 -0.29
CA ILE A 178 3.76 -7.77 0.16
C ILE A 178 4.83 -6.77 -0.31
N LEU A 179 6.11 -7.10 -0.13
CA LEU A 179 7.22 -6.27 -0.60
C LEU A 179 7.26 -6.19 -2.13
N LEU A 180 6.92 -7.27 -2.83
CA LEU A 180 6.83 -7.28 -4.28
C LEU A 180 5.72 -6.34 -4.78
N MET A 181 4.56 -6.30 -4.12
CA MET A 181 3.49 -5.36 -4.44
C MET A 181 3.97 -3.91 -4.30
N ALA A 182 4.63 -3.58 -3.18
CA ALA A 182 5.18 -2.25 -2.95
C ALA A 182 6.21 -1.86 -4.04
N LYS A 183 7.13 -2.77 -4.36
CA LYS A 183 8.14 -2.54 -5.42
C LYS A 183 7.50 -2.35 -6.80
N THR A 184 6.49 -3.15 -7.13
CA THR A 184 5.77 -3.05 -8.42
C THR A 184 5.07 -1.70 -8.57
N LYS A 185 4.52 -1.16 -7.48
CA LYS A 185 3.88 0.18 -7.48
C LYS A 185 4.90 1.30 -7.64
N LEU A 186 6.08 1.17 -7.05
CA LEU A 186 7.02 2.27 -6.81
C LEU A 186 8.23 2.32 -7.75
N ILE A 187 8.82 1.18 -8.10
CA ILE A 187 10.10 1.15 -8.82
C ILE A 187 9.87 1.44 -10.30
N LYS A 188 10.11 2.70 -10.67
CA LYS A 188 10.05 3.20 -12.05
C LYS A 188 11.27 4.06 -12.31
N ARG A 189 12.21 3.54 -13.11
CA ARG A 189 13.39 4.32 -13.53
C ARG A 189 12.99 5.22 -14.70
N PRO A 190 13.29 6.53 -14.66
CA PRO A 190 13.06 7.43 -15.78
C PRO A 190 13.77 6.96 -17.05
N PRO A 191 13.14 7.10 -18.24
CA PRO A 191 13.68 6.54 -19.49
C PRO A 191 14.88 7.31 -20.05
N ASP A 192 15.05 8.57 -19.66
CA ASP A 192 16.12 9.48 -20.08
C ASP A 192 17.36 9.44 -19.17
N MET A 193 17.32 8.57 -18.17
CA MET A 193 18.39 8.34 -17.21
C MET A 193 19.65 7.78 -17.89
N ASP A 194 20.80 8.41 -17.63
CA ASP A 194 22.12 7.95 -18.10
C ASP A 194 22.87 7.18 -17.01
N THR A 195 23.16 7.85 -15.88
CA THR A 195 23.93 7.27 -14.77
C THR A 195 23.18 7.41 -13.46
N ILE A 196 23.09 6.34 -12.67
CA ILE A 196 22.50 6.37 -11.33
C ILE A 196 23.56 6.87 -10.34
N ASP A 197 23.23 7.91 -9.58
CA ASP A 197 24.05 8.39 -8.45
C ASP A 197 23.65 7.64 -7.17
N LYS A 198 22.36 7.66 -6.82
CA LYS A 198 21.80 6.92 -5.67
C LYS A 198 20.45 6.34 -6.00
N GLU A 199 20.16 5.15 -5.47
CA GLU A 199 18.86 4.52 -5.61
C GLU A 199 18.51 3.79 -4.32
N LEU A 200 17.29 3.99 -3.81
CA LEU A 200 16.84 3.34 -2.59
C LEU A 200 15.34 3.06 -2.63
N PHE A 201 14.99 1.80 -2.36
CA PHE A 201 13.65 1.40 -1.97
C PHE A 201 13.57 1.33 -0.45
N HIS A 202 12.66 2.08 0.15
CA HIS A 202 12.54 2.20 1.60
C HIS A 202 11.12 1.90 2.07
N VAL A 203 10.95 0.92 2.94
CA VAL A 203 9.70 0.71 3.67
C VAL A 203 9.81 1.42 5.01
N THR A 204 9.10 2.54 5.15
CA THR A 204 9.08 3.38 6.37
C THR A 204 8.23 2.73 7.46
N GLU A 205 7.12 2.11 7.08
CA GLU A 205 6.26 1.38 8.00
C GLU A 205 5.80 0.04 7.44
N HIS A 206 5.88 -0.99 8.30
CA HIS A 206 5.35 -2.31 8.03
C HIS A 206 4.73 -2.81 9.34
N ALA A 207 3.40 -2.79 9.43
CA ALA A 207 2.68 -3.17 10.62
C ALA A 207 1.68 -4.28 10.34
N MET A 208 1.56 -5.22 11.27
CA MET A 208 0.47 -6.18 11.34
C MET A 208 -0.49 -5.72 12.44
N ILE A 209 -1.71 -5.38 12.07
CA ILE A 209 -2.74 -4.88 12.97
C ILE A 209 -3.76 -6.01 13.18
N TYR A 210 -3.94 -6.45 14.41
CA TYR A 210 -4.89 -7.48 14.79
C TYR A 210 -6.13 -6.86 15.40
N ASN A 211 -7.24 -6.92 14.68
CA ASN A 211 -8.53 -6.40 15.09
C ASN A 211 -9.35 -7.49 15.79
N PRO A 212 -9.92 -7.25 16.98
CA PRO A 212 -10.79 -8.22 17.63
C PRO A 212 -12.09 -8.40 16.84
N VAL A 213 -12.50 -9.65 16.62
CA VAL A 213 -13.75 -10.02 15.95
C VAL A 213 -14.47 -11.06 16.79
N TYR A 214 -15.74 -10.83 17.11
CA TYR A 214 -16.57 -11.81 17.80
C TYR A 214 -17.34 -12.64 16.79
N LYS A 215 -17.11 -13.95 16.77
CA LYS A 215 -17.87 -14.90 15.97
C LYS A 215 -18.96 -15.51 16.84
N ILE A 216 -20.22 -15.23 16.49
CA ILE A 216 -21.39 -15.75 17.20
C ILE A 216 -22.03 -16.82 16.34
N THR A 217 -22.10 -18.04 16.86
CA THR A 217 -22.78 -19.16 16.19
C THR A 217 -24.18 -19.32 16.77
N PHE A 218 -25.17 -19.29 15.90
CA PHE A 218 -26.58 -19.50 16.20
C PHE A 218 -27.01 -20.86 15.66
N ARG A 219 -27.88 -21.56 16.38
CA ARG A 219 -28.52 -22.80 15.93
C ARG A 219 -30.02 -22.66 16.01
N ASN A 220 -30.71 -23.03 14.93
CA ASN A 220 -32.14 -23.22 14.94
C ASN A 220 -32.46 -24.62 15.47
N THR A 221 -33.15 -24.69 16.61
CA THR A 221 -33.44 -25.96 17.31
C THR A 221 -34.41 -26.86 16.57
N LYS A 222 -35.18 -26.33 15.60
CA LYS A 222 -36.16 -27.11 14.83
C LYS A 222 -35.54 -27.92 13.70
N ASN A 223 -34.50 -27.39 13.06
CA ASN A 223 -33.87 -28.01 11.89
C ASN A 223 -32.35 -28.23 12.05
N ASN A 224 -31.79 -27.88 13.22
CA ASN A 224 -30.36 -27.91 13.52
C ASN A 224 -29.48 -27.08 12.55
N GLU A 225 -30.06 -26.14 11.81
CA GLU A 225 -29.30 -25.25 10.92
C GLU A 225 -28.47 -24.29 11.78
N GLU A 226 -27.17 -24.23 11.50
CA GLU A 226 -26.25 -23.30 12.16
C GLU A 226 -25.84 -22.15 11.24
N LYS A 227 -25.76 -20.94 11.80
CA LYS A 227 -25.25 -19.76 11.13
C LYS A 227 -24.28 -19.04 12.04
N THR A 228 -23.12 -18.66 11.51
CA THR A 228 -22.14 -17.86 12.22
C THR A 228 -22.11 -16.47 11.65
N VAL A 229 -22.04 -15.47 12.52
CA VAL A 229 -21.84 -14.08 12.11
C VAL A 229 -20.66 -13.49 12.86
N SER A 230 -19.92 -12.64 12.17
CA SER A 230 -18.79 -11.89 12.71
C SER A 230 -19.24 -10.48 13.08
N ILE A 231 -18.90 -10.05 14.29
CA ILE A 231 -19.11 -8.69 14.79
C ILE A 231 -17.74 -8.08 15.05
N ASP A 232 -17.52 -6.87 14.54
CA ASP A 232 -16.32 -6.10 14.80
C ASP A 232 -16.23 -5.74 16.30
N GLY A 233 -15.12 -6.11 16.94
CA GLY A 233 -14.90 -5.89 18.37
C GLY A 233 -14.51 -4.46 18.74
N VAL A 234 -14.39 -3.56 17.76
CA VAL A 234 -14.12 -2.13 17.94
C VAL A 234 -15.37 -1.28 17.66
N THR A 235 -16.12 -1.60 16.61
CA THR A 235 -17.28 -0.80 16.14
C THR A 235 -18.64 -1.40 16.50
N ALA A 236 -18.70 -2.66 16.91
CA ALA A 236 -19.94 -3.44 17.09
C ALA A 236 -20.76 -3.65 15.82
N GLU A 237 -20.19 -3.37 14.65
CA GLU A 237 -20.85 -3.59 13.35
C GLU A 237 -20.73 -5.04 12.90
N ILE A 238 -21.72 -5.50 12.14
CA ILE A 238 -21.68 -6.82 11.50
C ILE A 238 -20.72 -6.75 10.31
N ILE A 239 -19.71 -7.63 10.32
CA ILE A 239 -18.80 -7.81 9.20
C ILE A 239 -19.53 -8.68 8.18
N LYS A 240 -19.72 -8.15 6.98
CA LYS A 240 -20.41 -8.82 5.85
C LYS A 240 -19.46 -9.62 4.99
#